data_AF-A0A954S299-F1
#
_entry.id   AF-A0A954S299-F1
#
_cell.length_a   1.000
_cell.length_b   1.000
_cell.length_c   1.000
_cell.angle_alpha   90.00
_cell.angle_beta   90.00
_cell.angle_gamma   90.00
#
_symmetry.space_group_name_H-M   'P 1'
#
loop_
_entity.id
_entity.type
_entity.pdbx_description
1 polymer ?
#
loop_
_entity_poly.entity_id
_entity_poly.type
_entity_poly.pdbx_seq_one_letter_code
_entity_poly.pdbx_strand_id
1 'polypeptide(L)'
;MEPNSIRYYQPSGAVPFAGTILMQLFGAISALVFGVIYAAVDKFVPFVFLTFFAVLFYGAGVGFAVSLGAKIGKVRNTGFVLLLGTATGVLAVYFAWVFYIYFDSKMNDLIWNPLEIFEHMRLFSNIGLWSIGSWTPTGFWLWSVWIFEAVFIVLLSLAISISNDTPFCDDCNCWTQKTDDVASFPLTDPEQLTQDL
;
A
#
# COMPACT_ATOMS: atom_id res chain seq x y z
N MET A 1 -24.67 -24.19 30.45
CA MET A 1 -24.38 -23.43 29.22
C MET A 1 -23.06 -23.97 28.72
N GLU A 2 -23.09 -24.76 27.66
CA GLU A 2 -21.88 -25.45 27.16
C GLU A 2 -20.88 -24.42 26.61
N PRO A 3 -19.60 -24.51 26.98
CA PRO A 3 -18.57 -23.69 26.36
C PRO A 3 -18.27 -24.27 24.97
N ASN A 4 -18.88 -23.71 23.94
CA ASN A 4 -18.36 -23.81 22.57
C ASN A 4 -17.03 -23.03 22.50
N SER A 5 -15.95 -23.54 23.09
CA SER A 5 -14.63 -22.88 23.05
C SER A 5 -13.79 -23.46 21.92
N ILE A 6 -14.10 -23.07 20.69
CA ILE A 6 -13.13 -23.21 19.61
C ILE A 6 -12.05 -22.15 19.89
N ARG A 7 -10.95 -22.57 20.54
CA ARG A 7 -9.84 -21.70 20.96
C ARG A 7 -8.97 -21.31 19.76
N TYR A 8 -9.55 -20.55 18.83
CA TYR A 8 -8.80 -19.91 17.75
C TYR A 8 -8.28 -18.56 18.22
N TYR A 9 -7.06 -18.21 17.78
CA TYR A 9 -6.51 -16.89 18.01
C TYR A 9 -7.45 -15.82 17.45
N GLN A 10 -7.83 -14.86 18.29
CA GLN A 10 -8.60 -13.70 17.90
C GLN A 10 -7.79 -12.46 18.27
N PRO A 11 -7.34 -11.65 17.30
CA PRO A 11 -6.58 -10.45 17.60
C PRO A 11 -7.46 -9.46 18.38
N SER A 12 -6.88 -8.80 19.38
CA SER A 12 -7.56 -7.75 20.16
C SER A 12 -8.02 -6.54 19.34
N GLY A 13 -7.54 -6.41 18.09
CA GLY A 13 -7.93 -5.31 17.19
C GLY A 13 -7.48 -3.94 17.70
N ALA A 14 -6.53 -3.88 18.62
CA ALA A 14 -6.09 -2.63 19.22
C ALA A 14 -5.24 -1.79 18.25
N VAL A 15 -5.47 -0.47 18.33
CA VAL A 15 -4.87 0.55 17.46
C VAL A 15 -4.14 1.55 18.36
N PRO A 16 -2.84 1.34 18.64
CA PRO A 16 -2.06 2.31 19.41
C PRO A 16 -1.94 3.63 18.64
N PHE A 17 -2.13 4.76 19.32
CA PHE A 17 -2.02 6.08 18.71
C PHE A 17 -0.62 6.35 18.11
N ALA A 18 0.44 6.05 18.89
CA ALA A 18 1.81 6.17 18.41
C ALA A 18 2.09 5.25 17.20
N GLY A 19 1.51 4.06 17.19
CA GLY A 19 1.62 3.13 16.06
C GLY A 19 0.94 3.63 14.80
N THR A 20 -0.21 4.30 14.95
CA THR A 20 -0.94 4.93 13.85
C THR A 20 -0.12 6.04 13.21
N ILE A 21 0.47 6.92 14.02
CA ILE A 21 1.35 7.99 13.52
C ILE A 21 2.55 7.39 12.79
N LEU A 22 3.21 6.39 13.39
CA LEU A 22 4.36 5.74 12.78
C LEU A 22 4.03 5.12 11.43
N MET A 23 2.91 4.38 11.36
CA MET A 23 2.40 3.78 10.13
C MET A 23 2.17 4.83 9.03
N GLN A 24 1.52 5.95 9.37
CA GLN A 24 1.25 7.00 8.40
C GLN A 24 2.52 7.74 7.95
N LEU A 25 3.50 7.93 8.85
CA LEU A 25 4.78 8.54 8.50
C LEU A 25 5.58 7.67 7.54
N PHE A 26 5.68 6.36 7.80
CA PHE A 26 6.34 5.42 6.89
C PHE A 26 5.65 5.39 5.52
N GLY A 27 4.32 5.36 5.51
CA GLY A 27 3.52 5.43 4.28
C GLY A 27 3.74 6.73 3.50
N ALA A 28 3.67 7.89 4.16
CA ALA A 28 3.81 9.18 3.50
C ALA A 28 5.23 9.43 2.97
N ILE A 29 6.26 9.05 3.74
CA ILE A 29 7.67 9.16 3.31
C ILE A 29 7.92 8.26 2.12
N SER A 30 7.45 7.00 2.16
CA SER A 30 7.61 6.09 1.02
C SER A 30 6.83 6.56 -0.21
N ALA A 31 5.60 7.05 -0.04
CA ALA A 31 4.81 7.65 -1.12
C ALA A 31 5.55 8.82 -1.78
N LEU A 32 6.18 9.69 -1.00
CA LEU A 32 6.96 10.81 -1.50
C LEU A 32 8.22 10.33 -2.24
N VAL A 33 9.04 9.50 -1.61
CA VAL A 33 10.33 9.03 -2.16
C VAL A 33 10.12 8.20 -3.43
N PHE A 34 9.24 7.20 -3.38
CA PHE A 34 8.96 6.40 -4.57
C PHE A 34 8.17 7.18 -5.61
N GLY A 35 7.39 8.20 -5.22
CA GLY A 35 6.69 9.09 -6.16
C GLY A 35 7.64 9.89 -7.04
N VAL A 36 8.73 10.42 -6.47
CA VAL A 36 9.81 11.07 -7.23
C VAL A 36 10.43 10.08 -8.22
N ILE A 37 10.75 8.86 -7.76
CA ILE A 37 11.38 7.83 -8.61
C ILE A 37 10.45 7.43 -9.75
N TYR A 38 9.18 7.15 -9.43
CA TYR A 38 8.16 6.76 -10.41
C TYR A 38 7.97 7.85 -11.46
N ALA A 39 7.78 9.11 -11.06
CA ALA A 39 7.60 10.23 -11.97
C ALA A 39 8.82 10.45 -12.88
N ALA A 40 10.04 10.24 -12.37
CA ALA A 40 11.25 10.31 -13.17
C ALA A 40 11.32 9.17 -14.20
N VAL A 41 10.98 7.94 -13.80
CA VAL A 41 10.92 6.80 -14.73
C VAL A 41 9.91 7.05 -15.84
N ASP A 42 8.70 7.50 -15.49
CA ASP A 42 7.64 7.75 -16.48
C ASP A 42 8.00 8.89 -17.44
N LYS A 43 8.64 9.96 -16.95
CA LYS A 43 9.01 11.10 -17.79
C LYS A 43 10.20 10.80 -18.72
N PHE A 44 11.22 10.12 -18.23
CA PHE A 44 12.51 10.00 -18.94
C PHE A 44 12.66 8.70 -19.71
N VAL A 45 11.88 7.66 -19.41
CA VAL A 45 11.97 6.38 -20.13
C VAL A 45 10.86 6.27 -21.17
N PRO A 46 11.18 6.22 -22.48
CA PRO A 46 10.18 6.17 -23.55
C PRO A 46 9.54 4.78 -23.75
N PHE A 47 9.54 3.92 -22.73
CA PHE A 47 9.04 2.54 -22.80
C PHE A 47 7.85 2.34 -21.87
N VAL A 48 6.64 2.36 -22.43
CA VAL A 48 5.36 2.20 -21.70
C VAL A 48 5.32 0.93 -20.84
N PHE A 49 5.93 -0.17 -21.31
CA PHE A 49 5.99 -1.42 -20.54
C PHE A 49 6.81 -1.28 -19.24
N LEU A 50 7.83 -0.42 -19.21
CA LEU A 50 8.61 -0.19 -17.99
C LEU A 50 7.81 0.63 -16.97
N THR A 51 6.98 1.60 -17.43
CA THR A 51 6.06 2.34 -16.57
C THR A 51 5.12 1.40 -15.83
N PHE A 52 4.60 0.35 -16.50
CA PHE A 52 3.76 -0.65 -15.84
C PHE A 52 4.48 -1.35 -14.67
N PHE A 53 5.74 -1.77 -14.84
CA PHE A 53 6.51 -2.32 -13.73
C PHE A 53 6.79 -1.28 -12.65
N ALA A 54 7.04 -0.03 -13.02
CA ALA A 54 7.24 1.07 -12.08
C ALA A 54 6.01 1.30 -11.20
N VAL A 55 4.80 1.19 -11.76
CA VAL A 55 3.53 1.22 -11.00
C VAL A 55 3.46 0.09 -9.97
N LEU A 56 3.84 -1.14 -10.36
CA LEU A 56 3.86 -2.28 -9.44
C LEU A 56 4.83 -2.04 -8.28
N PHE A 57 6.06 -1.63 -8.60
CA PHE A 57 7.08 -1.32 -7.59
C PHE A 57 6.64 -0.18 -6.68
N TYR A 58 6.00 0.85 -7.23
CA TYR A 58 5.56 2.00 -6.46
C TYR A 58 4.46 1.61 -5.47
N GLY A 59 3.37 0.99 -5.95
CA GLY A 59 2.29 0.53 -5.09
C GLY A 59 2.77 -0.47 -4.03
N ALA A 60 3.65 -1.40 -4.42
CA ALA A 60 4.22 -2.38 -3.49
C ALA A 60 5.13 -1.76 -2.44
N GLY A 61 6.00 -0.83 -2.83
CA GLY A 61 6.89 -0.12 -1.90
C GLY A 61 6.13 0.68 -0.85
N VAL A 62 5.06 1.37 -1.27
CA VAL A 62 4.17 2.12 -0.37
C VAL A 62 3.43 1.18 0.58
N GLY A 63 2.81 0.10 0.06
CA GLY A 63 2.10 -0.87 0.89
C GLY A 63 3.02 -1.58 1.89
N PHE A 64 4.24 -1.92 1.47
CA PHE A 64 5.25 -2.51 2.35
C PHE A 64 5.64 -1.56 3.48
N ALA A 65 5.84 -0.28 3.19
CA ALA A 65 6.18 0.70 4.21
C ALA A 65 5.04 0.89 5.23
N VAL A 66 3.78 0.94 4.77
CA VAL A 66 2.61 0.96 5.65
C VAL A 66 2.56 -0.30 6.52
N SER A 67 2.73 -1.50 5.93
CA SER A 67 2.75 -2.77 6.67
C SER A 67 3.86 -2.81 7.73
N LEU A 68 5.07 -2.35 7.38
CA LEU A 68 6.20 -2.25 8.28
C LEU A 68 5.91 -1.28 9.44
N GLY A 69 5.38 -0.09 9.14
CA GLY A 69 4.99 0.88 10.15
C GLY A 69 3.85 0.38 11.05
N ALA A 70 2.89 -0.37 10.50
CA ALA A 70 1.83 -1.03 11.26
C ALA A 70 2.40 -2.10 12.22
N LYS A 71 3.37 -2.89 11.73
CA LYS A 71 4.04 -3.93 12.53
C LYS A 71 4.86 -3.32 13.66
N ILE A 72 5.73 -2.37 13.36
CA ILE A 72 6.52 -1.66 14.40
C ILE A 72 5.58 -0.94 15.38
N GLY A 73 4.51 -0.34 14.85
CA GLY A 73 3.48 0.35 15.62
C GLY A 73 2.49 -0.54 16.38
N LYS A 74 2.59 -1.86 16.23
CA LYS A 74 1.70 -2.85 16.89
C LYS A 74 0.21 -2.61 16.60
N VAL A 75 -0.10 -2.14 15.39
CA VAL A 75 -1.48 -1.95 14.92
C VAL A 75 -2.03 -3.31 14.51
N ARG A 76 -3.10 -3.75 15.17
CA ARG A 76 -3.68 -5.11 15.02
C ARG A 76 -5.04 -5.13 14.32
N ASN A 77 -5.57 -3.95 13.99
CA ASN A 77 -6.87 -3.84 13.34
C ASN A 77 -6.71 -3.82 11.82
N THR A 78 -7.01 -4.93 11.16
CA THR A 78 -6.90 -5.05 9.70
C THR A 78 -7.78 -4.05 8.96
N GLY A 79 -8.99 -3.78 9.45
CA GLY A 79 -9.88 -2.77 8.84
C GLY A 79 -9.31 -1.35 8.92
N PHE A 80 -8.63 -1.02 10.01
CA PHE A 80 -7.96 0.27 10.18
C PHE A 80 -6.69 0.39 9.31
N VAL A 81 -5.90 -0.69 9.23
CA VAL A 81 -4.74 -0.76 8.31
C VAL A 81 -5.21 -0.65 6.86
N LEU A 82 -6.33 -1.29 6.50
CA LEU A 82 -6.94 -1.19 5.19
C LEU A 82 -7.28 0.27 4.85
N LEU A 83 -7.98 0.97 5.76
CA LEU A 83 -8.37 2.37 5.56
C LEU A 83 -7.16 3.30 5.35
N LEU A 84 -6.15 3.20 6.20
CA LEU A 84 -4.96 4.05 6.10
C LEU A 84 -4.00 3.62 4.97
N GLY A 85 -3.96 2.33 4.63
CA GLY A 85 -3.26 1.82 3.46
C GLY A 85 -3.85 2.33 2.15
N THR A 86 -5.19 2.37 2.03
CA THR A 86 -5.87 3.02 0.90
C THR A 86 -5.59 4.52 0.85
N ALA A 87 -5.72 5.22 1.99
CA ALA A 87 -5.47 6.66 2.06
C ALA A 87 -4.03 7.00 1.61
N THR A 88 -3.05 6.20 2.03
CA THR A 88 -1.65 6.36 1.61
C THR A 88 -1.47 6.02 0.13
N GLY A 89 -2.16 5.02 -0.41
CA GLY A 89 -2.16 4.74 -1.85
C GLY A 89 -2.71 5.90 -2.69
N VAL A 90 -3.79 6.56 -2.23
CA VAL A 90 -4.32 7.77 -2.89
C VAL A 90 -3.31 8.92 -2.80
N LEU A 91 -2.67 9.09 -1.65
CA LEU A 91 -1.61 10.08 -1.47
C LEU A 91 -0.41 9.82 -2.40
N ALA A 92 -0.08 8.55 -2.66
CA ALA A 92 0.96 8.16 -3.61
C ALA A 92 0.60 8.59 -5.05
N VAL A 93 -0.64 8.34 -5.49
CA VAL A 93 -1.11 8.83 -6.80
C VAL A 93 -1.01 10.35 -6.89
N TYR A 94 -1.36 11.06 -5.82
CA TYR A 94 -1.21 12.51 -5.77
C TYR A 94 0.26 12.95 -5.93
N PHE A 95 1.20 12.38 -5.17
CA PHE A 95 2.61 12.73 -5.28
C PHE A 95 3.22 12.37 -6.64
N ALA A 96 2.80 11.27 -7.27
CA ALA A 96 3.20 10.96 -8.63
C ALA A 96 2.89 12.11 -9.59
N TRP A 97 1.69 12.69 -9.52
CA TRP A 97 1.31 13.83 -10.35
C TRP A 97 2.08 15.11 -10.02
N VAL A 98 2.28 15.40 -8.73
CA VAL A 98 3.10 16.55 -8.29
C VAL A 98 4.49 16.48 -8.92
N PHE A 99 5.16 15.33 -8.82
CA PHE A 99 6.52 15.18 -9.32
C PHE A 99 6.58 15.03 -10.84
N TYR A 100 5.56 14.46 -11.48
CA TYR A 100 5.48 14.41 -12.94
C TYR A 100 5.47 15.82 -13.54
N ILE A 101 4.60 16.70 -13.04
CA ILE A 101 4.51 18.11 -13.48
C ILE A 101 5.80 18.86 -13.19
N TYR A 102 6.40 18.62 -12.03
CA TYR A 102 7.71 19.18 -11.69
C TYR A 102 8.80 18.79 -12.70
N PHE A 103 8.87 17.53 -13.12
CA PHE A 103 9.83 17.12 -14.15
C PHE A 103 9.48 17.64 -15.55
N ASP A 104 8.19 17.69 -15.89
CA ASP A 104 7.73 18.21 -17.18
C ASP A 104 8.04 19.70 -17.36
N SER A 105 7.85 20.49 -16.29
CA SER A 105 8.23 21.93 -16.24
C SER A 105 9.74 22.18 -16.18
N LYS A 106 10.57 21.15 -16.38
CA LYS A 106 12.04 21.21 -16.25
C LYS A 106 12.49 21.66 -14.86
N MET A 107 11.83 21.12 -13.83
CA MET A 107 12.13 21.37 -12.42
C MET A 107 11.89 22.82 -11.96
N ASN A 108 10.96 23.53 -12.60
CA ASN A 108 10.63 24.92 -12.26
C ASN A 108 9.36 25.03 -11.41
N ASP A 109 8.35 24.20 -11.69
CA ASP A 109 7.02 24.34 -11.09
C ASP A 109 6.71 23.16 -10.17
N LEU A 110 6.84 23.37 -8.86
CA LEU A 110 6.43 22.40 -7.84
C LEU A 110 5.03 22.74 -7.32
N ILE A 111 4.02 22.18 -7.96
CA ILE A 111 2.60 22.50 -7.71
C ILE A 111 2.02 21.55 -6.67
N TRP A 112 1.48 22.11 -5.58
CA TRP A 112 0.79 21.36 -4.52
C TRP A 112 -0.73 21.60 -4.49
N ASN A 113 -1.24 22.49 -5.36
CA ASN A 113 -2.66 22.76 -5.40
C ASN A 113 -3.35 21.66 -6.24
N PRO A 114 -4.26 20.84 -5.65
CA PRO A 114 -4.90 19.76 -6.38
C PRO A 114 -5.75 20.23 -7.56
N LEU A 115 -6.31 21.44 -7.48
CA LEU A 115 -7.08 22.02 -8.60
C LEU A 115 -6.15 22.34 -9.77
N GLU A 116 -4.99 22.95 -9.51
CA GLU A 116 -4.01 23.26 -10.55
C GLU A 116 -3.43 21.99 -11.18
N ILE A 117 -3.12 20.96 -10.38
CA ILE A 117 -2.68 19.66 -10.88
C ILE A 117 -3.72 19.08 -11.85
N PHE A 118 -5.01 19.14 -11.48
CA PHE A 118 -6.08 18.63 -12.32
C PHE A 118 -6.23 19.40 -13.65
N GLU A 119 -6.04 20.72 -13.65
CA GLU A 119 -6.01 21.50 -14.89
C GLU A 119 -4.81 21.12 -15.78
N HIS A 120 -3.65 20.84 -15.20
CA HIS A 120 -2.50 20.32 -15.96
C HIS A 120 -2.81 18.93 -16.55
N MET A 121 -3.41 18.03 -15.78
CA MET A 121 -3.85 16.71 -16.28
C MET A 121 -4.82 16.84 -17.46
N ARG A 122 -5.76 17.79 -17.40
CA ARG A 122 -6.68 18.08 -18.52
C ARG A 122 -5.94 18.60 -19.75
N LEU A 123 -4.99 19.52 -19.57
CA LEU A 123 -4.16 20.02 -20.66
C LEU A 123 -3.39 18.89 -21.33
N PHE A 124 -2.70 18.07 -20.53
CA PHE A 124 -1.95 16.89 -20.98
C PHE A 124 -2.83 15.87 -21.71
N SER A 125 -4.05 15.65 -21.22
CA SER A 125 -5.02 14.79 -21.89
C SER A 125 -5.38 15.28 -23.29
N ASN A 126 -5.47 16.60 -23.51
CA ASN A 126 -5.82 17.16 -24.82
C ASN A 126 -4.66 17.12 -25.83
N ILE A 127 -3.42 17.35 -25.37
CA ILE A 127 -2.24 17.40 -26.24
C ILE A 127 -1.60 16.02 -26.47
N GLY A 128 -1.76 15.09 -25.53
CA GLY A 128 -1.06 13.81 -25.50
C GLY A 128 0.34 13.92 -24.91
N LEU A 129 0.76 12.93 -24.12
CA LEU A 129 2.06 12.92 -23.43
C LEU A 129 3.11 12.05 -24.11
N TRP A 130 2.69 11.01 -24.83
CA TRP A 130 3.55 10.03 -25.46
C TRP A 130 2.87 9.45 -26.70
N SER A 131 3.65 8.84 -27.58
CA SER A 131 3.16 8.26 -28.85
C SER A 131 3.70 6.84 -29.04
N ILE A 132 2.88 5.94 -29.60
CA ILE A 132 3.30 4.62 -30.07
C ILE A 132 3.28 4.65 -31.60
N GLY A 133 4.46 4.68 -32.22
CA GLY A 133 4.58 4.84 -33.66
C GLY A 133 4.00 6.17 -34.13
N SER A 134 2.96 6.14 -34.98
CA SER A 134 2.26 7.33 -35.47
C SER A 134 1.05 7.73 -34.63
N TRP A 135 0.68 6.95 -33.61
CA TRP A 135 -0.51 7.18 -32.81
C TRP A 135 -0.16 7.85 -31.48
N THR A 136 -0.77 9.01 -31.21
CA THR A 136 -0.66 9.74 -29.94
C THR A 136 -2.00 9.65 -29.21
N PRO A 137 -2.12 8.83 -28.14
CA PRO A 137 -3.35 8.76 -27.37
C PRO A 137 -3.65 10.10 -26.69
N THR A 138 -4.92 10.51 -26.80
CA THR A 138 -5.46 11.74 -26.20
C THR A 138 -6.82 11.46 -25.57
N GLY A 139 -7.29 12.38 -24.73
CA GLY A 139 -8.60 12.36 -24.11
C GLY A 139 -8.84 11.08 -23.32
N PHE A 140 -9.91 10.37 -23.69
CA PHE A 140 -10.38 9.16 -23.03
C PHE A 140 -9.33 8.05 -22.90
N TRP A 141 -8.49 7.85 -23.93
CA TRP A 141 -7.48 6.80 -23.91
C TRP A 141 -6.43 7.04 -22.82
N LEU A 142 -5.98 8.29 -22.68
CA LEU A 142 -4.96 8.65 -21.70
C LEU A 142 -5.53 8.62 -20.28
N TRP A 143 -6.77 9.10 -20.09
CA TRP A 143 -7.48 8.97 -18.81
C TRP A 143 -7.65 7.51 -18.37
N SER A 144 -7.93 6.61 -19.32
CA SER A 144 -8.11 5.19 -19.01
C SER A 144 -6.82 4.56 -18.49
N VAL A 145 -5.67 4.91 -19.09
CA VAL A 145 -4.35 4.47 -18.63
C VAL A 145 -4.08 5.02 -17.23
N TRP A 146 -4.23 6.32 -16.99
CA TRP A 146 -3.96 6.89 -15.67
C TRP A 146 -4.88 6.36 -14.57
N ILE A 147 -6.16 6.14 -14.87
CA ILE A 147 -7.10 5.52 -13.92
C ILE A 147 -6.65 4.10 -13.61
N PHE A 148 -6.26 3.33 -14.63
CA PHE A 148 -5.74 1.99 -14.43
C PHE A 148 -4.49 1.99 -13.56
N GLU A 149 -3.51 2.86 -13.83
CA GLU A 149 -2.31 2.99 -13.01
C GLU A 149 -2.64 3.39 -11.57
N ALA A 150 -3.51 4.40 -11.38
CA ALA A 150 -3.93 4.84 -10.06
C ALA A 150 -4.62 3.72 -9.27
N VAL A 151 -5.50 2.96 -9.92
CA VAL A 151 -6.16 1.79 -9.31
C VAL A 151 -5.13 0.74 -8.92
N PHE A 152 -4.15 0.43 -9.77
CA PHE A 152 -3.10 -0.53 -9.45
C PHE A 152 -2.22 -0.08 -8.28
N ILE A 153 -1.80 1.19 -8.24
CA ILE A 153 -1.03 1.75 -7.12
C ILE A 153 -1.81 1.59 -5.82
N VAL A 154 -3.09 1.99 -5.81
CA VAL A 154 -3.95 1.93 -4.61
C VAL A 154 -4.21 0.50 -4.17
N LEU A 155 -4.57 -0.40 -5.09
CA LEU A 155 -4.91 -1.78 -4.78
C LEU A 155 -3.68 -2.57 -4.31
N LEU A 156 -2.50 -2.37 -4.92
CA LEU A 156 -1.27 -3.02 -4.47
C LEU A 156 -0.83 -2.51 -3.11
N SER A 157 -0.89 -1.19 -2.90
CA SER A 157 -0.60 -0.59 -1.60
C SER A 157 -1.49 -1.21 -0.52
N LEU A 158 -2.80 -1.29 -0.78
CA LEU A 158 -3.77 -1.92 0.13
C LEU A 158 -3.45 -3.40 0.37
N ALA A 159 -3.29 -4.20 -0.70
CA ALA A 159 -3.10 -5.64 -0.60
C ALA A 159 -1.86 -6.02 0.21
N ILE A 160 -0.76 -5.27 0.05
CA ILE A 160 0.49 -5.50 0.77
C ILE A 160 0.42 -4.93 2.20
N SER A 161 -0.32 -3.82 2.41
CA SER A 161 -0.50 -3.27 3.77
C SER A 161 -1.16 -4.28 4.71
N ILE A 162 -2.11 -5.08 4.20
CA ILE A 162 -2.87 -6.05 5.01
C ILE A 162 -2.27 -7.46 5.04
N SER A 163 -1.17 -7.71 4.33
CA SER A 163 -0.61 -9.06 4.18
C SER A 163 0.15 -9.59 5.40
N ASN A 164 0.09 -8.88 6.53
CA ASN A 164 0.75 -9.33 7.76
C ASN A 164 -0.08 -10.43 8.43
N ASP A 165 0.41 -11.65 8.37
CA ASP A 165 -0.20 -12.85 8.93
C ASP A 165 0.35 -13.23 10.31
N THR A 166 1.33 -12.49 10.83
CA THR A 166 1.97 -12.81 12.12
C THR A 166 1.03 -12.51 13.30
N PRO A 167 0.68 -13.50 14.14
CA PRO A 167 -0.08 -13.26 15.35
C PRO A 167 0.65 -12.34 16.34
N PHE A 168 -0.11 -11.62 17.16
CA PHE A 168 0.42 -10.75 18.21
C PHE A 168 0.01 -11.31 19.57
N CYS A 169 0.98 -11.51 20.47
CA CYS A 169 0.69 -11.89 21.84
C CYS A 169 0.44 -10.64 22.68
N ASP A 170 -0.79 -10.46 23.16
CA ASP A 170 -1.19 -9.29 23.95
C ASP A 170 -0.49 -9.25 25.32
N ASP A 171 -0.35 -10.41 25.98
CA ASP A 171 0.31 -10.52 27.29
C ASP A 171 1.82 -10.26 27.20
N CYS A 172 2.48 -10.80 26.18
CA CYS A 172 3.91 -10.60 25.95
C CYS A 172 4.22 -9.27 25.24
N ASN A 173 3.20 -8.58 24.71
CA ASN A 173 3.31 -7.35 23.95
C ASN A 173 4.31 -7.43 22.78
N CYS A 174 4.36 -8.56 22.09
CA CYS A 174 5.29 -8.83 20.99
C CYS A 174 4.63 -9.65 19.85
N TRP A 175 5.16 -9.50 18.64
CA TRP A 175 4.79 -10.35 17.51
C TRP A 175 5.35 -11.76 17.71
N THR A 176 4.54 -12.78 17.46
CA THR A 176 4.96 -14.17 17.60
C THR A 176 5.97 -14.55 16.52
N GLN A 177 6.90 -15.43 16.86
CA GLN A 177 7.80 -16.05 15.90
C GLN A 177 7.21 -17.37 15.43
N LYS A 178 7.34 -17.65 14.14
CA LYS A 178 6.99 -18.96 13.60
C LYS A 178 8.06 -19.94 14.05
N THR A 179 7.67 -20.93 14.84
CA THR A 179 8.52 -22.08 15.17
C THR A 179 8.30 -23.15 14.10
N ASP A 180 9.39 -23.67 13.53
CA ASP A 180 9.35 -24.76 12.55
C ASP A 180 9.16 -26.14 13.18
N ASP A 181 9.17 -26.22 14.53
CA ASP A 181 8.83 -27.47 15.21
C ASP A 181 7.37 -27.82 14.91
N VAL A 182 7.20 -29.02 14.36
CA VAL A 182 5.91 -29.69 14.22
C VAL A 182 5.27 -29.61 15.59
N ALA A 183 4.13 -28.92 15.70
CA ALA A 183 3.33 -28.98 16.92
C ALA A 183 3.03 -30.45 17.17
N SER A 184 3.77 -31.06 18.10
CA SER A 184 3.38 -32.33 18.67
C SER A 184 2.17 -32.00 19.52
N PHE A 185 0.98 -32.27 18.98
CA PHE A 185 -0.19 -32.37 19.84
C PHE A 185 0.16 -33.43 20.89
N PRO A 186 0.28 -33.08 22.18
CA PRO A 186 0.68 -34.06 23.19
C PRO A 186 -0.42 -35.08 23.44
N LEU A 187 -1.60 -34.91 22.83
CA LEU A 187 -2.78 -35.71 23.05
C LEU A 187 -3.23 -36.31 21.72
N THR A 188 -2.68 -37.49 21.40
CA THR A 188 -3.21 -38.38 20.35
C THR A 188 -4.43 -39.15 20.83
N ASP A 189 -4.75 -39.08 22.13
CA ASP A 189 -5.78 -39.87 22.79
C ASP A 189 -7.02 -39.01 23.12
N PRO A 190 -8.19 -39.28 22.51
CA PRO A 190 -9.42 -38.53 22.75
C PRO A 190 -9.85 -38.49 24.21
N GLU A 191 -9.52 -39.51 25.01
CA GLU A 191 -9.95 -39.60 26.41
C GLU A 191 -9.24 -38.59 27.32
N GLN A 192 -7.98 -38.28 27.05
CA GLN A 192 -7.19 -37.32 27.85
C GLN A 192 -7.65 -35.87 27.63
N LEU A 193 -8.17 -35.55 26.44
CA LEU A 193 -8.78 -34.25 26.14
C LEU A 193 -10.03 -33.96 26.96
N THR A 194 -10.73 -34.99 27.45
CA THR A 194 -11.95 -34.86 28.24
C THR A 194 -11.70 -34.59 29.72
N GLN A 195 -10.50 -34.88 30.25
CA GLN A 195 -10.20 -34.72 31.67
C GLN A 195 -9.70 -33.31 32.04
N ASP A 196 -9.18 -32.57 31.05
CA ASP A 196 -8.69 -31.19 31.21
C ASP A 196 -9.74 -30.12 30.84
N LEU A 197 -10.99 -30.53 30.57
CA LEU A 197 -12.17 -29.67 30.34
C LEU A 197 -13.07 -29.62 31.58
#